data_AF-A0A4D4LRS4-F1
#
_entry.id   AF-A0A4D4LRS4-F1
#
_cell.length_a   1.000
_cell.length_b   1.000
_cell.length_c   1.000
_cell.angle_alpha   90.00
_cell.angle_beta   90.00
_cell.angle_gamma   90.00
#
_symmetry.space_group_name_H-M   'P 1'
#
loop_
_entity.id
_entity.type
_entity.pdbx_description
1 polymer ?
#
loop_
_entity_poly.entity_id
_entity_poly.type
_entity_poly.pdbx_seq_one_letter_code
_entity_poly.pdbx_strand_id
1 'polypeptide(L)'
;MLHTVLRRRAGGESVEQIQPDLIIPTGKRKGQSPSVASIYRALAEHAKREAYPEAVEQAHADFADLQNGEFPAPRTAQTAEPAPAPQP
;
A
#
# COMPACT_ATOMS: atom_id res chain seq x y z
N MET A 1 0.89 -11.82 3.02
CA MET A 1 2.23 -11.55 3.59
C MET A 1 2.11 -10.81 4.93
N LEU A 2 1.45 -9.65 5.01
CA LEU A 2 1.20 -8.99 6.31
C LEU A 2 0.46 -9.93 7.29
N HIS A 3 -0.62 -10.57 6.85
CA HIS A 3 -1.38 -11.50 7.71
C HIS A 3 -0.54 -12.69 8.23
N THR A 4 0.39 -13.23 7.41
CA THR A 4 1.24 -14.35 7.83
C THR A 4 2.28 -13.93 8.85
N VAL A 5 2.88 -12.74 8.67
CA VAL A 5 3.80 -12.15 9.64
C VAL A 5 3.11 -11.95 10.99
N LEU A 6 1.89 -11.38 10.98
CA LEU A 6 1.15 -11.09 12.20
C LEU A 6 0.72 -12.34 12.96
N ARG A 7 0.19 -13.35 12.26
CA ARG A 7 -0.21 -14.63 12.88
C ARG A 7 0.96 -15.31 13.57
N ARG A 8 2.14 -15.32 12.94
CA ARG A 8 3.35 -15.97 13.47
C ARG A 8 3.97 -15.18 14.61
N ARG A 9 3.96 -13.85 14.51
CA ARG A 9 4.36 -12.98 15.62
C ARG A 9 3.44 -13.13 16.83
N ALA A 10 2.13 -13.29 16.62
CA ALA A 10 1.18 -13.59 17.69
C ALA A 10 1.42 -14.99 18.31
N GLY A 11 1.96 -15.93 17.53
CA GLY A 11 2.45 -17.23 18.00
C GLY A 11 3.80 -17.18 18.73
N GLY A 12 4.39 -15.98 18.92
CA GLY A 12 5.67 -15.79 19.63
C GLY A 12 6.93 -15.92 18.77
N GLU A 13 6.79 -16.09 17.45
CA GLU A 13 7.94 -16.25 16.56
C GLU A 13 8.70 -14.93 16.34
N SER A 14 10.04 -15.03 16.30
CA SER A 14 10.92 -13.88 16.03
C SER A 14 10.94 -13.52 14.53
N VAL A 15 11.44 -12.32 14.20
CA VAL A 15 11.51 -11.87 12.79
C VAL A 15 12.44 -12.76 11.96
N GLU A 16 13.52 -13.22 12.57
CA GLU A 16 14.53 -14.11 11.99
C GLU A 16 13.98 -15.52 11.74
N GLN A 17 13.00 -15.97 12.54
CA GLN A 17 12.27 -17.22 12.34
C GLN A 17 11.17 -17.08 11.29
N ILE A 18 10.52 -15.90 11.23
CA ILE A 18 9.47 -15.63 10.27
C ILE A 18 10.03 -15.51 8.85
N GLN A 19 11.16 -14.80 8.67
CA GLN A 19 11.75 -14.51 7.36
C GLN A 19 11.99 -15.74 6.46
N PRO A 20 12.73 -16.79 6.88
CA PRO A 20 13.05 -17.92 6.02
C PRO A 20 11.81 -18.69 5.58
N ASP A 21 10.79 -18.78 6.42
CA ASP A 21 9.54 -19.47 6.12
C ASP A 21 8.54 -18.61 5.32
N LEU A 22 8.80 -17.31 5.18
CA LEU A 22 8.15 -16.48 4.15
C LEU A 22 8.77 -16.72 2.76
N ILE A 23 9.97 -17.30 2.70
CA ILE A 23 10.63 -17.77 1.48
C ILE A 23 10.15 -19.20 1.25
N ILE A 24 8.93 -19.37 0.72
CA ILE A 24 8.45 -20.71 0.37
C ILE A 24 9.43 -21.33 -0.66
N PRO A 25 10.09 -22.48 -0.37
CA PRO A 25 11.09 -23.05 -1.26
C PRO A 25 10.48 -23.73 -2.51
N THR A 26 9.16 -23.91 -2.53
CA THR A 26 8.46 -24.52 -3.66
C THR A 26 8.01 -23.46 -4.67
N GLY A 27 8.83 -23.28 -5.71
CA GLY A 27 8.35 -22.85 -7.03
C GLY A 27 8.10 -21.36 -7.21
N LYS A 28 9.05 -20.70 -7.89
CA LYS A 28 8.95 -19.45 -8.66
C LYS A 28 7.73 -18.55 -8.37
N ARG A 29 7.89 -17.58 -7.47
CA ARG A 29 7.05 -16.36 -7.48
C ARG A 29 7.70 -15.25 -8.28
N LYS A 30 6.91 -14.55 -9.08
CA LYS A 30 7.22 -13.31 -9.80
C LYS A 30 7.17 -12.09 -8.84
N GLY A 31 7.83 -12.18 -7.70
CA GLY A 31 7.78 -11.13 -6.67
C GLY A 31 8.92 -11.30 -5.69
N GLN A 32 9.63 -10.20 -5.41
CA GLN A 32 10.76 -10.12 -4.49
C GLN A 32 10.42 -10.82 -3.17
N SER A 33 11.30 -11.73 -2.72
CA SER A 33 11.22 -12.28 -1.36
C SER A 33 11.14 -11.12 -0.35
N PRO A 34 10.26 -11.20 0.66
CA PRO A 34 10.12 -10.11 1.61
C PRO A 34 11.41 -9.87 2.37
N SER A 35 11.90 -8.63 2.30
CA SER A 35 13.05 -8.20 3.08
C SER A 35 12.68 -8.07 4.56
N VAL A 36 13.69 -8.16 5.43
CA VAL A 36 13.57 -7.89 6.87
C VAL A 36 12.87 -6.55 7.12
N ALA A 37 13.24 -5.51 6.35
CA ALA A 37 12.64 -4.18 6.44
C ALA A 37 11.12 -4.20 6.14
N SER A 38 10.69 -5.00 5.18
CA SER A 38 9.27 -5.15 4.85
C SER A 38 8.49 -5.84 6.00
N ILE A 39 9.10 -6.82 6.67
CA ILE A 39 8.52 -7.49 7.84
C ILE A 39 8.38 -6.51 9.02
N TYR A 40 9.42 -5.72 9.30
CA TYR A 40 9.35 -4.70 10.35
C TYR A 40 8.31 -3.62 10.04
N ARG A 41 8.23 -3.16 8.79
CA ARG A 41 7.21 -2.19 8.37
C ARG A 41 5.80 -2.75 8.58
N ALA A 42 5.57 -4.00 8.21
CA ALA A 42 4.31 -4.70 8.44
C ALA A 42 3.92 -4.75 9.94
N LEU A 43 4.87 -5.08 10.82
CA LEU A 43 4.63 -5.08 12.27
C LEU A 43 4.33 -3.68 12.81
N ALA A 44 5.09 -2.67 12.38
CA ALA A 44 4.90 -1.29 12.81
C ALA A 44 3.56 -0.69 12.33
N GLU A 45 3.15 -1.00 11.10
CA GLU A 45 1.84 -0.57 10.58
C GLU A 45 0.69 -1.23 11.36
N HIS A 46 0.82 -2.51 11.73
CA HIS A 46 -0.18 -3.16 12.56
C HIS A 46 -0.26 -2.55 13.96
N ALA A 47 0.88 -2.35 14.62
CA ALA A 47 0.91 -1.74 15.94
C ALA A 47 0.26 -0.35 15.96
N LYS A 48 0.45 0.45 14.90
CA LYS A 48 -0.22 1.75 14.76
C LYS A 48 -1.74 1.62 14.63
N ARG A 49 -2.21 0.61 13.89
CA ARG A 49 -3.65 0.35 13.73
C ARG A 49 -4.30 -0.13 15.01
N GLU A 50 -3.61 -0.99 15.78
CA GLU A 50 -4.10 -1.43 17.09
C GLU A 50 -4.11 -0.29 18.12
N ALA A 51 -3.12 0.61 18.07
CA ALA A 51 -3.03 1.74 18.99
C ALA A 51 -4.09 2.83 18.72
N TYR A 52 -4.56 2.95 17.48
CA TYR A 52 -5.47 4.02 17.04
C TYR A 52 -6.59 3.50 16.13
N PRO A 53 -7.50 2.65 16.64
CA PRO A 53 -8.57 2.07 15.83
C PRO A 53 -9.50 3.15 15.24
N GLU A 54 -9.88 4.14 16.05
CA GLU A 54 -10.74 5.27 15.64
C GLU A 54 -10.14 6.09 14.48
N ALA A 55 -8.82 6.29 14.48
CA ALA A 55 -8.14 7.04 13.42
C ALA A 55 -8.12 6.26 12.09
N VAL A 56 -8.10 4.93 12.16
CA VAL A 56 -8.20 4.05 11.00
C VAL A 56 -9.62 4.08 10.43
N GLU A 57 -10.63 3.98 11.29
CA GLU A 57 -12.04 4.08 10.89
C GLU A 57 -12.38 5.43 10.24
N GLN A 58 -11.92 6.53 10.84
CA GLN A 58 -12.09 7.87 10.27
C GLN A 58 -11.42 7.99 8.90
N ALA A 59 -10.17 7.53 8.75
CA ALA A 59 -9.48 7.56 7.47
C ALA A 59 -10.18 6.68 6.39
N HIS A 60 -10.82 5.58 6.80
CA HIS A 60 -11.64 4.77 5.89
C HIS A 60 -12.91 5.50 5.45
N ALA A 61 -13.59 6.19 6.37
CA ALA A 61 -14.74 7.03 6.05
C ALA A 61 -14.37 8.16 5.09
N ASP A 62 -13.31 8.90 5.40
CA ASP A 62 -12.80 10.00 4.56
C ASP A 62 -12.44 9.50 3.15
N PHE A 63 -11.81 8.31 3.03
CA PHE A 63 -11.49 7.72 1.74
C PHE A 63 -12.73 7.26 0.96
N ALA A 64 -13.73 6.70 1.64
CA ALA A 64 -15.00 6.33 1.02
C ALA A 64 -15.72 7.58 0.47
N ASP A 65 -15.70 8.68 1.22
CA ASP A 65 -16.24 9.97 0.78
C ASP A 65 -15.49 10.53 -0.44
N LEU A 66 -14.17 10.36 -0.52
CA LEU A 66 -13.37 10.71 -1.70
C LEU A 66 -13.64 9.82 -2.92
N GLN A 67 -14.08 8.57 -2.74
CA GLN A 67 -14.49 7.71 -3.86
C GLN A 67 -15.91 8.02 -4.34
N ASN A 68 -16.77 8.50 -3.45
CA ASN A 68 -18.14 8.92 -3.77
C ASN A 68 -18.19 10.36 -4.31
N GLY A 69 -17.16 11.16 -4.03
CA GLY A 69 -16.93 12.47 -4.62
C GLY A 69 -16.41 12.34 -6.05
N GLU A 70 -17.14 12.93 -7.00
CA GLU A 70 -16.77 13.05 -8.40
C GLU A 70 -15.34 13.58 -8.54
N PHE A 71 -14.41 12.70 -8.93
CA PHE A 71 -13.08 13.12 -9.33
C PHE A 71 -13.25 14.17 -10.43
N PRO A 72 -12.73 15.41 -10.29
CA PRO A 72 -12.62 16.26 -11.47
C PRO A 72 -11.78 15.46 -12.46
N ALA A 73 -12.37 15.20 -13.63
CA ALA A 73 -11.74 14.46 -14.71
C ALA A 73 -10.28 14.89 -14.84
N PRO A 74 -9.33 13.96 -15.04
CA PRO A 74 -7.95 14.35 -15.28
C PRO A 74 -7.99 15.41 -16.37
N ARG A 75 -7.47 16.61 -16.10
CA ARG A 75 -7.32 17.63 -17.14
C ARG A 75 -6.46 16.97 -18.21
N THR A 76 -7.11 16.45 -19.25
CA THR A 76 -6.47 16.18 -20.51
C THR A 76 -5.76 17.47 -20.83
N ALA A 77 -4.43 17.38 -20.89
CA ALA A 77 -3.57 18.49 -21.26
C ALA A 77 -4.28 19.25 -22.37
N GLN A 78 -4.50 20.55 -22.15
CA GLN A 78 -4.82 21.45 -23.24
C GLN A 78 -3.75 21.18 -24.30
N THR A 79 -4.13 20.48 -25.36
CA THR A 79 -3.42 20.54 -26.62
C THR A 79 -3.34 22.02 -26.90
N ALA A 80 -2.13 22.56 -26.78
CA ALA A 80 -1.83 23.91 -27.20
C ALA A 80 -2.32 23.98 -28.66
N GLU A 81 -3.43 24.67 -28.86
CA GLU A 81 -3.87 25.07 -30.18
C GLU A 81 -2.75 25.97 -30.71
N PRO A 82 -2.05 25.59 -31.80
CA PRO A 82 -1.03 26.46 -32.35
C PRO A 82 -1.72 27.73 -32.86
N ALA A 83 -1.20 28.88 -32.43
CA ALA A 83 -1.68 30.21 -32.78
C ALA A 83 -1.97 30.34 -34.29
N PRO A 84 -3.04 31.04 -34.70
CA PRO A 84 -3.32 31.24 -36.11
C PRO A 84 -2.17 32.04 -36.76
N ALA A 85 -1.69 31.53 -37.90
CA ALA A 85 -0.65 32.15 -38.71
C ALA A 85 -1.06 33.57 -39.15
N PRO A 86 -0.11 34.52 -39.27
CA PRO A 86 -0.40 35.84 -39.80
C PRO A 86 -0.83 35.72 -41.26
N GLN A 87 -1.99 36.29 -41.58
CA GLN A 87 -2.49 36.45 -42.95
C GLN A 87 -1.70 37.58 -43.67
N PRO A 88 -1.59 37.53 -45.01
CA PRO A 88 -0.66 38.35 -45.80
C PRO A 88 -0.89 39.86 -45.72
#